data_AF-A0A8T5RZ13-F1
#
_entry.id   AF-A0A8T5RZ13-F1
#
_cell.length_a   1.000
_cell.length_b   1.000
_cell.length_c   1.000
_cell.angle_alpha   90.00
_cell.angle_beta   90.00
_cell.angle_gamma   90.00
#
_symmetry.space_group_name_H-M   'P 1'
#
loop_
_entity.id
_entity.type
_entity.pdbx_description
1 polymer ?
#
loop_
_entity_poly.entity_id
_entity_poly.type
_entity_poly.pdbx_seq_one_letter_code
_entity_poly.pdbx_strand_id
1 'polypeptide(L)'
;MDLARFLQIYVIQGCFALFFFYMAIVVLRRGKKKTNLYLSSFYLFTAIGGLINIIYANIFVENIVYILHFITYFVLCYSLIFLLIFTLILIKPGDTFKTKSQVILLILAGILLLGLLLIPNGIQINQTTNWKPNWSWSFFLYSVLVCSVIIIVPTSYYSIKIYSKFENQHLKKKWKYYLLGMLAYFFLYYGTSFSNTLNNDSFRLIWSILSLPTLISLYLIYYGVGRQLE
;
A
#
# COMPACT_ATOMS: atom_id res chain seq x y z
N MET A 1 -3.32 12.08 -24.19
CA MET A 1 -2.55 11.72 -22.97
C MET A 1 -1.10 12.09 -23.21
N ASP A 2 -0.44 12.80 -22.30
CA ASP A 2 0.97 13.15 -22.45
C ASP A 2 1.90 11.94 -22.20
N LEU A 3 3.14 12.02 -22.72
CA LEU A 3 4.12 10.93 -22.63
C LEU A 3 4.49 10.59 -21.18
N ALA A 4 4.53 11.58 -20.30
CA ALA A 4 4.87 11.38 -18.88
C ALA A 4 3.78 10.56 -18.18
N ARG A 5 2.51 10.86 -18.44
CA ARG A 5 1.35 10.11 -17.95
C ARG A 5 1.29 8.70 -18.52
N PHE A 6 1.62 8.50 -19.80
CA PHE A 6 1.75 7.17 -20.39
C PHE A 6 2.82 6.34 -19.66
N LEU A 7 4.03 6.89 -19.53
CA LEU A 7 5.15 6.19 -18.91
C LEU A 7 4.87 5.87 -17.43
N GLN A 8 4.33 6.83 -16.69
CA GLN A 8 4.01 6.66 -15.27
C GLN A 8 2.95 5.60 -15.03
N ILE A 9 1.85 5.62 -15.79
CA ILE A 9 0.72 4.74 -15.52
C ILE A 9 0.98 3.35 -16.09
N TYR A 10 1.40 3.26 -17.35
CA TYR A 10 1.44 1.96 -18.02
C TYR A 10 2.74 1.23 -17.82
N VAL A 11 3.86 1.94 -17.88
CA VAL A 11 5.17 1.32 -17.73
C VAL A 11 5.45 1.12 -16.25
N ILE A 12 5.45 2.20 -15.47
CA ILE A 12 5.84 2.13 -14.06
C ILE A 12 4.79 1.38 -13.23
N GLN A 13 3.54 1.86 -13.22
CA GLN A 13 2.51 1.21 -12.40
C GLN A 13 2.02 -0.12 -12.99
N GLY A 14 2.09 -0.31 -14.31
CA GLY A 14 1.86 -1.63 -14.94
C GLY A 14 2.87 -2.67 -14.51
N CYS A 15 4.17 -2.36 -14.62
CA CYS A 15 5.22 -3.24 -14.10
C CYS A 15 5.07 -3.48 -12.59
N PHE A 16 4.71 -2.44 -11.83
CA PHE A 16 4.43 -2.55 -10.40
C PHE A 16 3.29 -3.54 -10.13
N ALA A 17 2.13 -3.37 -10.78
CA ALA A 17 0.96 -4.20 -10.57
C ALA A 17 1.23 -5.68 -10.95
N LEU A 18 1.91 -5.92 -12.07
CA LEU A 18 2.29 -7.26 -12.50
C LEU A 18 3.30 -7.90 -11.55
N PHE A 19 4.31 -7.14 -11.10
CA PHE A 19 5.28 -7.62 -10.12
C PHE A 19 4.59 -8.00 -8.81
N PHE A 20 3.72 -7.13 -8.29
CA PHE A 20 2.92 -7.41 -7.09
C PHE A 20 2.06 -8.66 -7.25
N PHE A 21 1.40 -8.84 -8.39
CA PHE A 21 0.60 -10.02 -8.67
C PHE A 21 1.46 -11.29 -8.70
N TYR A 22 2.63 -11.24 -9.36
CA TYR A 22 3.60 -12.33 -9.35
C TYR A 22 4.05 -12.67 -7.91
N MET A 23 4.40 -11.67 -7.10
CA MET A 23 4.79 -11.87 -5.71
C MET A 23 3.67 -12.48 -4.87
N ALA A 24 2.42 -12.08 -5.08
CA ALA A 24 1.27 -12.67 -4.40
C ALA A 24 1.19 -14.18 -4.67
N ILE A 25 1.37 -14.61 -5.92
CA ILE A 25 1.39 -16.02 -6.32
C ILE A 25 2.57 -16.75 -5.70
N VAL A 26 3.77 -16.18 -5.77
CA VAL A 26 4.99 -16.80 -5.23
C VAL A 26 4.88 -17.01 -3.72
N VAL A 27 4.34 -16.04 -2.97
CA VAL A 27 4.11 -16.18 -1.53
C VAL A 27 3.06 -17.24 -1.24
N LEU A 28 1.96 -17.27 -2.00
CA LEU A 28 0.88 -18.24 -1.81
C LEU A 28 1.34 -19.69 -2.07
N ARG A 29 2.23 -19.89 -3.05
CA ARG A 29 2.82 -21.20 -3.37
C ARG A 29 3.73 -21.76 -2.27
N ARG A 30 4.13 -20.98 -1.27
CA ARG A 30 4.93 -21.45 -0.12
C ARG A 30 4.11 -22.23 0.91
N GLY A 31 2.77 -22.20 0.82
CA GLY A 31 1.86 -22.93 1.70
C GLY A 31 0.81 -22.05 2.37
N LYS A 32 -0.19 -22.68 2.98
CA LYS A 32 -1.41 -22.03 3.51
C LYS A 32 -1.29 -21.51 4.95
N LYS A 33 -0.07 -21.31 5.46
CA LYS A 33 0.14 -20.71 6.79
C LYS A 33 -0.45 -19.29 6.80
N LYS A 34 -1.03 -18.88 7.94
CA LYS A 34 -1.70 -17.58 8.09
C LYS A 34 -0.79 -16.41 7.67
N THR A 35 0.50 -16.46 8.04
CA THR A 35 1.51 -15.47 7.65
C THR A 35 1.63 -15.31 6.14
N ASN A 36 1.71 -16.40 5.40
CA ASN A 36 1.79 -16.38 3.93
C ASN A 36 0.50 -15.84 3.31
N LEU A 37 -0.67 -16.18 3.86
CA LEU A 37 -1.96 -15.68 3.35
C LEU A 37 -2.05 -14.15 3.48
N TYR A 38 -1.67 -13.58 4.63
CA TYR A 38 -1.71 -12.13 4.82
C TYR A 38 -0.64 -11.40 4.01
N LEU A 39 0.58 -11.92 3.95
CA LEU A 39 1.61 -11.33 3.10
C LEU A 39 1.22 -11.39 1.62
N SER A 40 0.65 -12.51 1.16
CA SER A 40 0.11 -12.63 -0.21
C SER A 40 -1.06 -11.67 -0.45
N SER A 41 -1.94 -11.47 0.53
CA SER A 41 -3.08 -10.54 0.45
C SER A 41 -2.62 -9.09 0.32
N PHE A 42 -1.57 -8.68 1.06
CA PHE A 42 -0.92 -7.38 0.86
C PHE A 42 -0.49 -7.20 -0.61
N TYR A 43 0.20 -8.22 -1.15
CA TYR A 43 0.67 -8.14 -2.53
C TYR A 43 -0.49 -8.10 -3.54
N LEU A 44 -1.50 -8.95 -3.33
CA LEU A 44 -2.66 -9.07 -4.22
C LEU A 44 -3.50 -7.80 -4.24
N PHE A 45 -3.85 -7.24 -3.08
CA PHE A 45 -4.63 -6.01 -3.02
C PHE A 45 -3.86 -4.85 -3.66
N THR A 46 -2.55 -4.75 -3.40
CA THR A 46 -1.74 -3.73 -4.05
C THR A 46 -1.73 -3.88 -5.58
N ALA A 47 -1.63 -5.11 -6.10
CA ALA A 47 -1.75 -5.39 -7.53
C ALA A 47 -3.10 -4.95 -8.08
N ILE A 48 -4.20 -5.30 -7.41
CA ILE A 48 -5.56 -4.93 -7.81
C ILE A 48 -5.71 -3.41 -7.88
N GLY A 49 -5.24 -2.68 -6.87
CA GLY A 49 -5.26 -1.22 -6.86
C GLY A 49 -4.50 -0.61 -8.05
N GLY A 50 -3.32 -1.14 -8.35
CA GLY A 50 -2.52 -0.74 -9.52
C GLY A 50 -3.21 -1.05 -10.86
N LEU A 51 -3.81 -2.24 -11.00
CA LEU A 51 -4.56 -2.61 -12.21
C LEU A 51 -5.77 -1.70 -12.44
N ILE A 52 -6.54 -1.41 -11.40
CA ILE A 52 -7.67 -0.46 -11.50
C ILE A 52 -7.15 0.92 -11.91
N ASN A 53 -5.99 1.34 -11.41
CA ASN A 53 -5.37 2.62 -11.76
C ASN A 53 -5.07 2.74 -13.26
N ILE A 54 -4.58 1.65 -13.87
CA ILE A 54 -4.29 1.58 -15.30
C ILE A 54 -5.58 1.63 -16.11
N ILE A 55 -6.63 0.93 -15.66
CA ILE A 55 -7.93 0.88 -16.32
C ILE A 55 -8.53 2.29 -16.39
N TYR A 56 -8.66 2.98 -15.25
CA TYR A 56 -9.38 4.25 -15.23
C TYR A 56 -8.59 5.43 -15.81
N ALA A 57 -7.27 5.29 -16.00
CA ALA A 57 -6.42 6.33 -16.55
C ALA A 57 -6.84 6.86 -17.94
N ASN A 58 -7.60 6.07 -18.69
CA ASN A 58 -8.10 6.37 -20.04
C ASN A 58 -9.59 6.65 -20.11
N ILE A 59 -10.26 6.66 -18.96
CA ILE A 59 -11.67 6.96 -18.88
C ILE A 59 -11.80 8.47 -18.68
N PHE A 60 -12.69 9.09 -19.44
CA PHE A 60 -12.95 10.53 -19.41
C PHE A 60 -14.40 10.82 -19.04
N VAL A 61 -14.95 9.99 -18.15
CA VAL A 61 -16.29 10.12 -17.58
C VAL A 61 -16.14 10.35 -16.08
N GLU A 62 -16.45 11.57 -15.63
CA GLU A 62 -16.15 12.07 -14.27
C GLU A 62 -16.57 11.10 -13.17
N ASN A 63 -17.83 10.68 -13.15
CA ASN A 63 -18.35 9.77 -12.12
C ASN A 63 -17.63 8.41 -12.10
N ILE A 64 -17.29 7.87 -13.27
CA ILE A 64 -16.61 6.57 -13.38
C ILE A 64 -15.17 6.70 -12.87
N VAL A 65 -14.47 7.76 -13.29
CA VAL A 65 -13.09 8.01 -12.87
C VAL A 65 -13.01 8.28 -11.38
N TYR A 66 -13.94 9.06 -10.82
CA TYR A 66 -14.04 9.32 -9.39
C TYR A 66 -14.18 8.01 -8.60
N ILE A 67 -15.15 7.15 -8.99
CA ILE A 67 -15.41 5.88 -8.30
C ILE A 67 -14.18 4.97 -8.38
N LEU A 68 -13.61 4.80 -9.58
CA LEU A 68 -12.46 3.91 -9.77
C LEU A 68 -11.20 4.44 -9.07
N HIS A 69 -10.99 5.76 -9.05
CA HIS A 69 -9.90 6.35 -8.27
C HIS A 69 -10.07 6.13 -6.78
N PHE A 70 -11.29 6.33 -6.26
CA PHE A 70 -11.60 6.04 -4.86
C PHE A 70 -11.33 4.56 -4.53
N ILE A 71 -11.81 3.63 -5.36
CA ILE A 71 -11.59 2.20 -5.19
C ILE A 71 -10.09 1.88 -5.22
N THR A 72 -9.34 2.41 -6.18
CA THR A 72 -7.88 2.25 -6.23
C THR A 72 -7.25 2.70 -4.93
N TYR A 73 -7.58 3.91 -4.45
CA TYR A 73 -7.00 4.44 -3.23
C TYR A 73 -7.38 3.62 -1.99
N PHE A 74 -8.65 3.24 -1.88
CA PHE A 74 -9.16 2.38 -0.82
C PHE A 74 -8.40 1.06 -0.80
N VAL A 75 -8.29 0.36 -1.94
CA VAL A 75 -7.63 -0.94 -2.05
C VAL A 75 -6.13 -0.85 -1.73
N LEU A 76 -5.46 0.22 -2.16
CA LEU A 76 -4.04 0.45 -1.83
C LEU A 76 -3.84 0.73 -0.33
N CYS A 77 -4.70 1.53 0.30
CA CYS A 77 -4.62 1.76 1.75
C CYS A 77 -4.99 0.49 2.54
N TYR A 78 -5.99 -0.25 2.07
CA TYR A 78 -6.44 -1.49 2.67
C TYR A 78 -5.41 -2.62 2.52
N SER A 79 -4.49 -2.54 1.56
CA SER A 79 -3.38 -3.50 1.48
C SER A 79 -2.50 -3.44 2.75
N LEU A 80 -2.32 -2.24 3.32
CA LEU A 80 -1.44 -1.98 4.47
C LEU A 80 -1.88 -2.75 5.72
N ILE A 81 -3.21 -2.94 5.94
CA ILE A 81 -3.70 -3.64 7.13
C ILE A 81 -3.25 -5.11 7.14
N PHE A 82 -3.03 -5.71 5.96
CA PHE A 82 -2.47 -7.05 5.88
C PHE A 82 -1.01 -7.12 6.32
N LEU A 83 -0.20 -6.08 6.10
CA LEU A 83 1.15 -6.00 6.65
C LEU A 83 1.12 -5.88 8.19
N LEU A 84 0.21 -5.09 8.75
CA LEU A 84 0.06 -5.01 10.21
C LEU A 84 -0.29 -6.38 10.79
N ILE A 85 -1.29 -7.05 10.23
CA ILE A 85 -1.73 -8.37 10.68
C ILE A 85 -0.60 -9.38 10.56
N PHE A 86 0.13 -9.37 9.44
CA PHE A 86 1.33 -10.19 9.24
C PHE A 86 2.36 -9.96 10.35
N THR A 87 2.73 -8.72 10.66
CA THR A 87 3.65 -8.37 11.73
C THR A 87 3.13 -8.80 13.11
N LEU A 88 1.82 -8.64 13.37
CA LEU A 88 1.20 -9.04 14.64
C LEU A 88 1.20 -10.56 14.86
N ILE A 89 1.02 -11.35 13.80
CA ILE A 89 1.14 -12.81 13.87
C ILE A 89 2.57 -13.22 14.24
N LEU A 90 3.58 -12.55 13.66
CA LEU A 90 4.98 -12.88 13.94
C LEU A 90 5.41 -12.54 15.37
N ILE A 91 4.94 -11.43 15.94
CA ILE A 91 5.38 -11.02 17.29
C ILE A 91 4.68 -11.80 18.42
N LYS A 92 3.52 -12.39 18.15
CA LYS A 92 2.74 -13.20 19.09
C LYS A 92 2.72 -14.67 18.63
N PRO A 93 3.85 -15.41 18.76
CA PRO A 93 3.89 -16.82 18.38
C PRO A 93 2.84 -17.63 19.18
N GLY A 94 2.13 -18.52 18.50
CA GLY A 94 1.00 -19.31 19.04
C GLY A 94 -0.39 -18.75 18.66
N ASP A 95 -1.47 -19.43 19.08
CA ASP A 95 -2.87 -19.03 18.81
C ASP A 95 -3.36 -17.80 19.61
N THR A 96 -2.44 -17.00 20.14
CA THR A 96 -2.78 -15.82 20.95
C THR A 96 -3.38 -14.70 20.10
N PHE A 97 -2.97 -14.56 18.84
CA PHE A 97 -3.62 -13.64 17.90
C PHE A 97 -4.68 -14.35 17.05
N LYS A 98 -5.86 -14.50 17.66
CA LYS A 98 -7.00 -15.25 17.12
C LYS A 98 -7.56 -14.62 15.84
N THR A 99 -8.13 -15.45 14.98
CA THR A 99 -8.79 -15.04 13.72
C THR A 99 -9.86 -13.97 13.95
N LYS A 100 -10.61 -14.02 15.06
CA LYS A 100 -11.61 -12.99 15.41
C LYS A 100 -10.99 -11.59 15.50
N SER A 101 -9.83 -11.44 16.14
CA SER A 101 -9.14 -10.15 16.26
C SER A 101 -8.61 -9.67 14.91
N GLN A 102 -8.17 -10.58 14.04
CA GLN A 102 -7.72 -10.26 12.68
C GLN A 102 -8.88 -9.70 11.86
N VAL A 103 -10.05 -10.36 11.90
CA VAL A 103 -11.26 -9.91 11.20
C VAL A 103 -11.76 -8.56 11.73
N ILE A 104 -11.76 -8.36 13.05
CA ILE A 104 -12.15 -7.06 13.64
C ILE A 104 -11.25 -5.93 13.13
N LEU A 105 -9.93 -6.14 13.07
CA LEU A 105 -9.00 -5.14 12.54
C LEU A 105 -9.24 -4.84 11.06
N LEU A 106 -9.51 -5.86 10.24
CA LEU A 106 -9.86 -5.69 8.83
C LEU A 106 -11.15 -4.87 8.67
N ILE A 107 -12.21 -5.22 9.40
CA ILE A 107 -13.49 -4.51 9.35
C ILE A 107 -13.32 -3.07 9.80
N LEU A 108 -12.63 -2.84 10.92
CA LEU A 108 -12.40 -1.49 11.46
C LEU A 108 -11.61 -0.62 10.46
N ALA A 109 -10.53 -1.16 9.89
CA ALA A 109 -9.76 -0.46 8.86
C ALA A 109 -10.62 -0.14 7.63
N GLY A 110 -11.44 -1.10 7.18
CA GLY A 110 -12.36 -0.90 6.06
C GLY A 110 -13.38 0.20 6.32
N ILE A 111 -14.07 0.18 7.47
CA ILE A 111 -15.06 1.20 7.85
C ILE A 111 -14.42 2.59 7.92
N LEU A 112 -13.25 2.71 8.53
CA LEU A 112 -12.57 4.00 8.67
C LEU A 112 -12.08 4.54 7.33
N LEU A 113 -11.62 3.67 6.43
CA LEU A 113 -11.28 4.06 5.05
C LEU A 113 -12.53 4.43 4.24
N LEU A 114 -13.67 3.77 4.43
CA LEU A 114 -14.94 4.17 3.82
C LEU A 114 -15.40 5.55 4.29
N GLY A 115 -15.01 5.97 5.51
CA GLY A 115 -15.25 7.32 6.01
C GLY A 115 -14.69 8.44 5.12
N LEU A 116 -13.71 8.15 4.25
CA LEU A 116 -13.22 9.10 3.23
C LEU A 116 -14.31 9.58 2.27
N LEU A 117 -15.35 8.79 2.01
CA LEU A 117 -16.49 9.16 1.16
C LEU A 117 -17.37 10.25 1.79
N LEU A 118 -17.30 10.41 3.11
CA LEU A 118 -18.10 11.40 3.84
C LEU A 118 -17.49 12.81 3.78
N ILE A 119 -16.31 12.96 3.18
CA ILE A 119 -15.61 14.24 3.08
C ILE A 119 -16.11 14.99 1.82
N PRO A 120 -16.84 16.10 1.99
CA PRO A 120 -17.39 16.83 0.87
C PRO A 120 -16.25 17.41 0.02
N ASN A 121 -16.37 17.28 -1.30
CA ASN A 121 -15.32 17.69 -2.25
C ASN A 121 -13.95 17.07 -1.92
N GLY A 122 -13.94 15.84 -1.38
CA GLY A 122 -12.72 15.13 -0.98
C GLY A 122 -11.74 14.92 -2.15
N ILE A 123 -12.27 14.49 -3.29
CA ILE A 123 -11.53 14.22 -4.52
C ILE A 123 -12.23 14.95 -5.67
N GLN A 124 -11.46 15.68 -6.48
CA GLN A 124 -11.90 16.25 -7.75
C GLN A 124 -11.05 15.66 -8.89
N ILE A 125 -11.69 15.00 -9.86
CA ILE A 125 -11.05 14.47 -11.07
C ILE A 125 -11.96 14.69 -12.27
N ASN A 126 -11.64 15.70 -13.07
CA ASN A 126 -12.43 16.04 -14.25
C ASN A 126 -11.59 16.85 -15.25
N GLN A 127 -12.24 17.46 -16.24
CA GLN A 127 -11.56 18.25 -17.26
C GLN A 127 -10.75 19.42 -16.66
N THR A 128 -11.24 20.07 -15.59
CA THR A 128 -10.55 21.23 -14.98
C THR A 128 -9.26 20.82 -14.27
N THR A 129 -9.15 19.56 -13.83
CA THR A 129 -7.92 19.00 -13.26
C THR A 129 -7.08 18.23 -14.28
N ASN A 130 -7.41 18.33 -15.57
CA ASN A 130 -6.81 17.53 -16.65
C ASN A 130 -6.84 16.02 -16.35
N TRP A 131 -7.93 15.56 -15.74
CA TRP A 131 -8.16 14.18 -15.33
C TRP A 131 -7.07 13.62 -14.41
N LYS A 132 -6.48 14.50 -13.59
CA LYS A 132 -5.56 14.16 -12.50
C LYS A 132 -6.29 14.34 -11.16
N PRO A 133 -6.02 13.48 -10.15
CA PRO A 133 -6.60 13.62 -8.82
C PRO A 133 -6.12 14.88 -8.13
N ASN A 134 -7.08 15.75 -7.78
CA ASN A 134 -6.90 16.89 -6.91
C ASN A 134 -7.64 16.62 -5.60
N TRP A 135 -6.92 16.48 -4.49
CA TRP A 135 -7.51 16.16 -3.19
C TRP A 135 -7.65 17.41 -2.34
N SER A 136 -8.75 17.50 -1.58
CA SER A 136 -8.84 18.50 -0.52
C SER A 136 -7.88 18.18 0.63
N TRP A 137 -7.44 19.21 1.34
CA TRP A 137 -6.64 19.04 2.55
C TRP A 137 -7.34 18.21 3.62
N SER A 138 -8.67 18.33 3.74
CA SER A 138 -9.46 17.52 4.67
C SER A 138 -9.40 16.04 4.33
N PHE A 139 -9.50 15.68 3.05
CA PHE A 139 -9.35 14.30 2.58
C PHE A 139 -7.95 13.77 2.86
N PHE A 140 -6.92 14.56 2.56
CA PHE A 140 -5.53 14.23 2.83
C PHE A 140 -5.27 13.97 4.32
N LEU A 141 -5.65 14.92 5.18
CA LEU A 141 -5.41 14.84 6.62
C LEU A 141 -6.13 13.66 7.24
N TYR A 142 -7.41 13.45 6.90
CA TYR A 142 -8.15 12.30 7.38
C TYR A 142 -7.47 10.99 6.98
N SER A 143 -7.12 10.83 5.69
CA SER A 143 -6.47 9.62 5.22
C SER A 143 -5.15 9.35 5.93
N VAL A 144 -4.29 10.38 5.99
CA VAL A 144 -2.98 10.31 6.64
C VAL A 144 -3.15 9.93 8.10
N LEU A 145 -4.06 10.56 8.84
CA LEU A 145 -4.29 10.24 10.25
C LEU A 145 -4.76 8.80 10.44
N VAL A 146 -5.78 8.37 9.69
CA VAL A 146 -6.34 7.01 9.78
C VAL A 146 -5.27 5.96 9.46
N CYS A 147 -4.59 6.07 8.31
CA CYS A 147 -3.55 5.11 7.94
C CYS A 147 -2.35 5.16 8.88
N SER A 148 -1.96 6.34 9.36
CA SER A 148 -0.82 6.49 10.28
C SER A 148 -1.08 5.83 11.62
N VAL A 149 -2.18 6.22 12.27
CA VAL A 149 -2.49 5.80 13.65
C VAL A 149 -2.84 4.32 13.71
N ILE A 150 -3.58 3.81 12.73
CA ILE A 150 -4.14 2.45 12.79
C ILE A 150 -3.19 1.43 12.19
N ILE A 151 -2.41 1.81 11.17
CA ILE A 151 -1.68 0.85 10.36
C ILE A 151 -0.17 1.12 10.40
N ILE A 152 0.28 2.27 9.90
CA ILE A 152 1.71 2.54 9.65
C ILE A 152 2.52 2.61 10.96
N VAL A 153 2.06 3.38 11.95
CA VAL A 153 2.76 3.51 13.24
C VAL A 153 2.77 2.17 13.99
N PRO A 154 1.63 1.46 14.16
CA PRO A 154 1.65 0.13 14.79
C PRO A 154 2.52 -0.88 14.05
N THR A 155 2.47 -0.92 12.71
CA THR A 155 3.28 -1.86 11.92
C THR A 155 4.77 -1.56 12.10
N SER A 156 5.16 -0.28 12.08
CA SER A 156 6.55 0.14 12.29
C SER A 156 7.02 -0.23 13.70
N TYR A 157 6.24 0.11 14.72
CA TYR A 157 6.55 -0.18 16.11
C TYR A 157 6.76 -1.68 16.35
N TYR A 158 5.82 -2.52 15.93
CA TYR A 158 5.93 -3.96 16.15
C TYR A 158 7.02 -4.59 15.28
N SER A 159 7.26 -4.08 14.08
CA SER A 159 8.35 -4.58 13.23
C SER A 159 9.72 -4.26 13.83
N ILE A 160 9.92 -3.07 14.41
CA ILE A 160 11.15 -2.74 15.16
C ILE A 160 11.27 -3.62 16.41
N LYS A 161 10.17 -3.86 17.12
CA LYS A 161 10.17 -4.74 18.30
C LYS A 161 10.55 -6.19 17.94
N ILE A 162 10.12 -6.71 16.80
CA ILE A 162 10.54 -8.03 16.28
C ILE A 162 12.05 -8.02 16.00
N TYR A 163 12.56 -6.99 15.33
CA TYR A 163 13.99 -6.85 15.04
C TYR A 163 14.85 -6.96 16.30
N SER A 164 14.45 -6.27 17.38
CA SER A 164 15.17 -6.28 18.65
C SER A 164 15.13 -7.63 19.37
N LYS A 165 14.14 -8.48 19.07
CA LYS A 165 14.00 -9.81 19.69
C LYS A 165 14.81 -10.90 19.01
N PHE A 166 15.28 -10.69 17.77
CA PHE A 166 16.11 -11.70 17.13
C PHE A 166 17.45 -11.82 17.86
N GLU A 167 17.91 -13.03 18.11
CA GLU A 167 19.28 -13.30 18.58
C GLU A 167 20.19 -13.58 17.38
N ASN A 168 19.67 -14.33 16.40
CA ASN A 168 20.39 -14.69 15.19
C ASN A 168 20.62 -13.48 14.27
N GLN A 169 21.90 -13.19 14.00
CA GLN A 169 22.33 -12.07 13.14
C GLN A 169 21.84 -12.19 11.68
N HIS A 170 21.71 -13.41 11.18
CA HIS A 170 21.17 -13.65 9.83
C HIS A 170 19.70 -13.24 9.74
N LEU A 171 18.90 -13.60 10.75
CA LEU A 171 17.49 -13.19 10.83
C LEU A 171 17.36 -11.66 10.99
N LYS A 172 18.22 -11.03 11.81
CA LYS A 172 18.29 -9.56 11.89
C LYS A 172 18.55 -8.91 10.53
N LYS A 173 19.54 -9.41 9.79
CA LYS A 173 19.90 -8.86 8.47
C LYS A 173 18.73 -8.99 7.49
N LYS A 174 18.07 -10.14 7.45
CA LYS A 174 16.86 -10.35 6.64
C LYS A 174 15.75 -9.39 7.03
N TRP A 175 15.49 -9.25 8.32
CA TRP A 175 14.44 -8.36 8.81
C TRP A 175 14.72 -6.87 8.55
N LYS A 176 15.99 -6.46 8.46
CA LYS A 176 16.33 -5.10 7.99
C LYS A 176 15.84 -4.85 6.56
N TYR A 177 15.93 -5.84 5.67
CA TYR A 177 15.38 -5.71 4.32
C TYR A 177 13.85 -5.60 4.36
N TYR A 178 13.17 -6.37 5.22
CA TYR A 178 11.73 -6.22 5.43
C TYR A 178 11.37 -4.80 5.91
N LEU A 179 12.06 -4.29 6.92
CA LEU A 179 11.87 -2.93 7.44
C LEU A 179 12.09 -1.87 6.36
N LEU A 180 13.18 -1.98 5.59
CA LEU A 180 13.47 -1.04 4.50
C LEU A 180 12.39 -1.07 3.42
N GLY A 181 11.94 -2.26 3.05
CA GLY A 181 10.86 -2.46 2.09
C GLY A 181 9.54 -1.83 2.55
N MET A 182 9.16 -2.11 3.79
CA MET A 182 7.96 -1.57 4.43
C MET A 182 8.01 -0.03 4.53
N LEU A 183 9.13 0.54 4.98
CA LEU A 183 9.27 2.00 5.12
C LEU A 183 9.23 2.72 3.76
N ALA A 184 9.82 2.13 2.72
CA ALA A 184 9.73 2.67 1.37
C ALA A 184 8.29 2.62 0.82
N TYR A 185 7.50 1.58 1.17
CA TYR A 185 6.08 1.54 0.83
C TYR A 185 5.27 2.61 1.59
N PHE A 186 5.59 2.89 2.85
CA PHE A 186 4.96 3.99 3.59
C PHE A 186 5.34 5.36 3.01
N PHE A 187 6.61 5.52 2.61
CA PHE A 187 7.07 6.72 1.90
C PHE A 187 6.27 6.92 0.60
N LEU A 188 6.05 5.86 -0.19
CA LEU A 188 5.18 5.91 -1.37
C LEU A 188 3.78 6.42 -1.06
N TYR A 189 3.17 5.88 -0.01
CA TYR A 189 1.82 6.26 0.41
C TYR A 189 1.75 7.77 0.75
N TYR A 190 2.67 8.25 1.58
CA TYR A 190 2.66 9.66 1.99
C TYR A 190 2.91 10.61 0.82
N GLY A 191 3.95 10.37 0.03
CA GLY A 191 4.27 11.29 -1.05
C GLY A 191 3.26 11.24 -2.20
N THR A 192 2.61 10.09 -2.46
CA THR A 192 1.51 10.03 -3.44
C THR A 192 0.29 10.81 -2.94
N SER A 193 -0.05 10.65 -1.66
CA SER A 193 -1.15 11.40 -1.04
C SER A 193 -0.87 12.92 -1.07
N PHE A 194 0.36 13.31 -0.79
CA PHE A 194 0.79 14.70 -0.84
C PHE A 194 0.81 15.25 -2.27
N SER A 195 1.27 14.45 -3.25
CA SER A 195 1.29 14.80 -4.67
C SER A 195 -0.12 15.09 -5.22
N ASN A 196 -1.11 14.29 -4.83
CA ASN A 196 -2.50 14.49 -5.22
C ASN A 196 -3.13 15.72 -4.54
N THR A 197 -2.65 16.10 -3.36
CA THR A 197 -3.17 17.25 -2.60
C THR A 197 -2.56 18.57 -3.06
N LEU A 198 -1.25 18.60 -3.32
CA LEU A 198 -0.58 19.78 -3.86
C LEU A 198 -1.03 20.10 -5.28
N ASN A 199 -1.42 19.07 -6.05
CA ASN A 199 -1.90 19.20 -7.43
C ASN A 199 -0.95 20.04 -8.33
N ASN A 200 0.35 19.95 -8.10
CA ASN A 200 1.38 20.71 -8.82
C ASN A 200 2.11 19.79 -9.80
N ASP A 201 2.19 20.18 -11.08
CA ASP A 201 2.76 19.32 -12.13
C ASP A 201 4.27 19.08 -11.97
N SER A 202 5.04 20.07 -11.51
CA SER A 202 6.47 19.90 -11.22
C SER A 202 6.67 18.92 -10.07
N PHE A 203 5.89 19.03 -9.00
CA PHE A 203 5.94 18.09 -7.88
C PHE A 203 5.55 16.68 -8.30
N ARG A 204 4.50 16.53 -9.12
CA ARG A 204 4.09 15.23 -9.66
C ARG A 204 5.21 14.57 -10.47
N LEU A 205 5.90 15.33 -11.33
CA LEU A 205 7.01 14.82 -12.12
C LEU A 205 8.17 14.36 -11.23
N ILE A 206 8.57 15.19 -10.26
CA ILE A 206 9.62 14.83 -9.29
C ILE A 206 9.21 13.58 -8.52
N TRP A 207 7.97 13.51 -8.05
CA TRP A 207 7.43 12.37 -7.32
C TRP A 207 7.44 11.08 -8.16
N SER A 208 7.08 11.16 -9.44
CA SER A 208 7.14 10.02 -10.36
C SER A 208 8.54 9.43 -10.44
N ILE A 209 9.58 10.28 -10.52
CA ILE A 209 10.97 9.84 -10.54
C ILE A 209 11.38 9.27 -9.18
N LEU A 210 11.08 9.95 -8.07
CA LEU A 210 11.39 9.51 -6.71
C LEU A 210 10.68 8.20 -6.33
N SER A 211 9.54 7.91 -6.95
CA SER A 211 8.79 6.68 -6.71
C SER A 211 9.41 5.47 -7.41
N LEU A 212 10.25 5.62 -8.43
CA LEU A 212 10.82 4.49 -9.18
C LEU A 212 11.64 3.51 -8.30
N PRO A 213 12.58 3.95 -7.44
CA PRO A 213 13.38 3.04 -6.62
C PRO A 213 12.57 2.20 -5.65
N THR A 214 11.34 2.63 -5.33
CA THR A 214 10.47 1.92 -4.42
C THR A 214 10.01 0.57 -4.99
N LEU A 215 10.13 0.33 -6.30
CA LEU A 215 9.95 -1.00 -6.91
C LEU A 215 10.90 -2.05 -6.28
N ILE A 216 12.15 -1.65 -6.02
CA ILE A 216 13.16 -2.52 -5.38
C ILE A 216 12.73 -2.85 -3.96
N SER A 217 12.13 -1.88 -3.28
CA SER A 217 11.69 -2.04 -1.88
C SER A 217 10.65 -3.13 -1.69
N LEU A 218 9.87 -3.42 -2.73
CA LEU A 218 8.84 -4.47 -2.73
C LEU A 218 9.47 -5.86 -2.69
N TYR A 219 10.53 -6.06 -3.47
CA TYR A 219 11.32 -7.28 -3.40
C TYR A 219 11.94 -7.45 -2.01
N LEU A 220 12.33 -6.36 -1.35
CA LEU A 220 12.93 -6.41 -0.02
C LEU A 220 11.94 -6.88 1.06
N ILE A 221 10.65 -6.53 0.97
CA ILE A 221 9.61 -7.07 1.87
C ILE A 221 9.58 -8.61 1.76
N TYR A 222 9.53 -9.13 0.53
CA TYR A 222 9.51 -10.57 0.29
C TYR A 222 10.81 -11.27 0.70
N TYR A 223 11.96 -10.68 0.33
CA TYR A 223 13.28 -11.21 0.62
C TYR A 223 13.54 -11.27 2.13
N GLY A 224 13.16 -10.21 2.85
CA GLY A 224 13.33 -10.10 4.29
C GLY A 224 12.51 -11.12 5.09
N VAL A 225 11.40 -11.60 4.51
CA VAL A 225 10.55 -12.64 5.12
C VAL A 225 10.86 -14.06 4.60
N GLY A 226 11.66 -14.18 3.54
CA GLY A 226 11.81 -15.41 2.77
C GLY A 226 12.39 -16.63 3.50
N ARG A 227 11.75 -17.79 3.25
CA ARG A 227 12.13 -19.22 3.46
C ARG A 227 12.67 -19.67 4.83
N GLN A 228 13.05 -18.78 5.74
CA GLN A 228 13.85 -19.13 6.94
C GLN A 228 13.44 -18.38 8.23
N LEU A 229 12.35 -17.59 8.22
CA LEU A 229 11.72 -17.12 9.47
C LEU A 229 10.81 -18.21 10.08
N GLU A 230 10.91 -19.43 9.56
CA GLU A 230 10.33 -20.66 10.09
C GLU A 230 11.43 -21.52 10.69
#